data_AF-A0A0P7WVU8-F1
#
_entry.id   AF-A0A0P7WVU8-F1
#
_cell.length_a   1.000
_cell.length_b   1.000
_cell.length_c   1.000
_cell.angle_alpha   90.00
_cell.angle_beta   90.00
_cell.angle_gamma   90.00
#
_symmetry.space_group_name_H-M   'P 1'
#
loop_
_entity.id
_entity.type
_entity.pdbx_description
1 polymer ?
#
loop_
_entity_poly.entity_id
_entity_poly.type
_entity_poly.pdbx_seq_one_letter_code
_entity_poly.pdbx_strand_id
1 'polypeptide(L)'
;MVCQSKNIRNNATNLRTLENCTVIEGHLKILLMFKTKPEDFRGLSFPRLTVVTDYLLLFRVYGLESLRQLFPNLTVIRGNNLFFNYALVIFEMLQLKDVGLPSLMNITRGAVRIEKNPDLCYLSTLDWSKILDNVEDNYIVANKNERECGDVCPGAVREPSCPQTMINGRFGERCWTQDDCQRSIRLPNNTTAAYRTHIIHTFVLCHIHFRVDPAGAAAMTPEQEGPLCSGFLAWVGGSEP
;
A
#
# COMPACT_ATOMS: atom_id res chain seq x y z
N MET A 1 14.06 -6.39 10.28
CA MET A 1 13.83 -7.30 11.44
C MET A 1 12.41 -7.83 11.37
N VAL A 2 12.15 -9.06 11.85
CA VAL A 2 10.78 -9.54 12.04
C VAL A 2 10.27 -9.07 13.41
N CYS A 3 9.09 -8.48 13.44
CA CYS A 3 8.43 -8.00 14.63
C CYS A 3 7.13 -8.78 14.84
N GLN A 4 6.77 -9.05 16.09
CA GLN A 4 5.45 -9.59 16.42
C GLN A 4 4.35 -8.52 16.26
N SER A 5 3.09 -8.94 16.36
CA SER A 5 1.90 -8.06 16.32
C SER A 5 2.10 -6.76 17.12
N LYS A 6 1.64 -5.64 16.54
CA LYS A 6 1.77 -4.30 17.13
C LYS A 6 0.39 -3.69 17.33
N ASN A 7 0.12 -3.22 18.55
CA ASN A 7 -1.10 -2.51 18.91
C ASN A 7 -0.71 -1.16 19.52
N ILE A 8 -0.69 -0.13 18.69
CA ILE A 8 -0.14 1.19 18.98
C ILE A 8 -1.30 2.15 19.23
N ARG A 9 -1.29 2.81 20.40
CA ARG A 9 -2.41 3.64 20.87
C ARG A 9 -1.93 4.91 21.55
N ASN A 10 -2.88 5.82 21.79
CA ASN A 10 -2.76 7.03 22.61
C ASN A 10 -1.84 8.14 22.07
N ASN A 11 -0.56 7.84 21.79
CA ASN A 11 0.45 8.82 21.39
C ASN A 11 1.19 8.37 20.13
N ALA A 12 1.46 9.31 19.21
CA ALA A 12 2.23 9.09 17.99
C ALA A 12 3.67 8.60 18.26
N THR A 13 4.29 8.99 19.38
CA THR A 13 5.65 8.53 19.75
C THR A 13 5.74 7.00 19.88
N ASN A 14 4.64 6.32 20.21
CA ASN A 14 4.60 4.86 20.30
C ASN A 14 4.77 4.18 18.93
N LEU A 15 4.62 4.92 17.83
CA LEU A 15 4.93 4.45 16.48
C LEU A 15 6.42 4.09 16.34
N ARG A 16 7.32 4.68 17.13
CA ARG A 16 8.76 4.35 17.12
C ARG A 16 9.07 2.89 17.39
N THR A 17 8.14 2.14 17.98
CA THR A 17 8.25 0.68 18.12
C THR A 17 8.30 -0.08 16.79
N LEU A 18 8.12 0.62 15.65
CA LEU A 18 8.22 0.11 14.28
C LEU A 18 9.58 0.40 13.60
N GLU A 19 10.49 1.18 14.20
CA GLU A 19 11.70 1.71 13.54
C GLU A 19 12.56 0.63 12.83
N ASN A 20 12.66 -0.56 13.42
CA ASN A 20 13.47 -1.66 12.87
C ASN A 20 12.64 -2.78 12.20
N CYS A 21 11.32 -2.66 12.21
CA CYS A 21 10.42 -3.68 11.68
C CYS A 21 10.43 -3.65 10.14
N THR A 22 10.79 -4.78 9.55
CA THR A 22 10.67 -5.02 8.11
C THR A 22 9.44 -5.84 7.80
N VAL A 23 9.19 -6.86 8.62
CA VAL A 23 8.02 -7.70 8.55
C VAL A 23 7.34 -7.65 9.92
N ILE A 24 6.03 -7.44 9.93
CA ILE A 24 5.19 -7.69 11.11
C ILE A 24 4.53 -9.05 10.91
N GLU A 25 4.97 -10.03 11.71
CA GLU A 25 4.34 -11.33 11.86
C GLU A 25 3.17 -11.19 12.82
N GLY A 26 1.99 -11.03 12.22
CA GLY A 26 0.74 -10.75 12.88
C GLY A 26 0.09 -9.50 12.34
N HIS A 27 -0.65 -8.78 13.20
CA HIS A 27 -1.41 -7.60 12.82
C HIS A 27 -0.73 -6.29 13.24
N LEU A 28 -1.01 -5.23 12.50
CA LEU A 28 -0.67 -3.84 12.86
C LEU A 28 -1.95 -3.06 13.15
N LYS A 29 -2.09 -2.58 14.37
CA LYS A 29 -3.20 -1.76 14.86
C LYS A 29 -2.66 -0.40 15.28
N ILE A 30 -3.22 0.68 14.74
CA ILE A 30 -2.93 2.05 15.15
C ILE A 30 -4.26 2.72 15.43
N LEU A 31 -4.55 2.98 16.71
CA LEU A 31 -5.89 3.40 17.09
C LEU A 31 -5.96 4.24 18.36
N LEU A 32 -7.06 5.00 18.48
CA LEU A 32 -7.38 5.80 19.67
C LEU A 32 -6.27 6.82 20.02
N MET A 33 -5.88 7.63 19.04
CA MET A 33 -4.97 8.76 19.24
C MET A 33 -5.77 10.06 19.09
N PHE A 34 -6.44 10.46 20.18
CA PHE A 34 -7.35 11.62 20.18
C PHE A 34 -6.65 12.96 20.40
N LYS A 35 -5.44 12.92 20.96
CA LYS A 35 -4.68 14.12 21.37
C LYS A 35 -3.56 14.47 20.40
N THR A 36 -3.35 13.66 19.38
CA THR A 36 -2.31 13.86 18.37
C THR A 36 -2.74 14.91 17.35
N LYS A 37 -1.76 15.64 16.84
CA LYS A 37 -1.91 16.70 15.84
C LYS A 37 -0.97 16.43 14.65
N PRO A 38 -1.15 17.10 13.50
CA PRO A 38 -0.30 16.88 12.33
C PRO A 38 1.20 16.99 12.62
N GLU A 39 1.60 17.92 13.49
CA GLU A 39 3.00 18.08 13.93
C GLU A 39 3.59 16.83 14.60
N ASP A 40 2.79 16.01 15.28
CA ASP A 40 3.27 14.81 15.98
C ASP A 40 3.66 13.68 15.00
N PHE A 41 3.14 13.72 13.76
CA PHE A 41 3.48 12.77 12.71
C PHE A 41 4.59 13.28 11.79
N ARG A 42 4.92 14.57 11.83
CA ARG A 42 6.00 15.14 11.02
C ARG A 42 7.33 14.49 11.38
N GLY A 43 8.01 13.95 10.38
CA GLY A 43 9.29 13.27 10.55
C GLY A 43 9.19 11.84 11.08
N LEU A 44 7.99 11.32 11.35
CA LEU A 44 7.79 9.89 11.57
C LEU A 44 7.71 9.18 10.21
N SER A 45 8.61 8.22 10.01
CA SER A 45 8.61 7.37 8.82
C SER A 45 9.18 6.00 9.16
N PHE A 46 8.54 4.95 8.66
CA PHE A 46 8.93 3.56 8.87
C PHE A 46 9.17 2.88 7.52
N PRO A 47 10.15 3.35 6.72
CA PRO A 47 10.38 2.88 5.36
C PRO A 47 10.90 1.43 5.30
N ARG A 48 11.31 0.87 6.45
CA ARG A 48 11.73 -0.53 6.50
C ARG A 48 10.55 -1.49 6.42
N LEU A 49 9.36 -1.08 6.86
CA LEU A 49 8.19 -1.95 6.94
C LEU A 49 7.66 -2.23 5.53
N THR A 50 7.77 -3.49 5.09
CA THR A 50 7.35 -3.94 3.77
C THR A 50 6.21 -4.94 3.80
N VAL A 51 6.05 -5.69 4.90
CA VAL A 51 5.04 -6.75 4.99
C VAL A 51 4.32 -6.76 6.34
N VAL A 52 3.00 -6.93 6.29
CA VAL A 52 2.16 -7.32 7.44
C VAL A 52 1.49 -8.66 7.11
N THR A 53 1.63 -9.67 7.97
CA THR A 53 1.13 -11.01 7.61
C THR A 53 -0.36 -11.21 7.88
N ASP A 54 -0.96 -10.49 8.83
CA ASP A 54 -2.40 -10.54 9.08
C ASP A 54 -3.09 -9.35 8.41
N TYR A 55 -3.45 -8.34 9.19
CA TYR A 55 -4.20 -7.17 8.75
C TYR A 55 -3.63 -5.86 9.31
N LEU A 56 -3.92 -4.76 8.62
CA LEU A 56 -3.67 -3.40 9.05
C LEU A 56 -5.00 -2.73 9.44
N LEU A 57 -5.06 -2.18 10.65
CA LEU A 57 -6.23 -1.45 11.15
C LEU A 57 -5.83 -0.07 11.65
N LEU A 58 -6.49 0.95 11.11
CA LEU A 58 -6.43 2.34 11.52
C LEU A 58 -7.80 2.78 12.04
N PHE A 59 -7.84 3.30 13.26
CA PHE A 59 -9.11 3.73 13.87
C PHE A 59 -8.95 4.94 14.80
N ARG A 60 -9.63 6.06 14.47
CA ARG A 60 -9.62 7.29 15.30
C ARG A 60 -8.20 7.76 15.66
N VAL A 61 -7.38 8.01 14.64
CA VAL A 61 -6.05 8.61 14.78
C VAL A 61 -6.13 10.06 14.27
N TYR A 62 -6.16 11.02 15.18
CA TYR A 62 -6.30 12.44 14.83
C TYR A 62 -4.95 13.01 14.43
N GLY A 63 -4.95 14.00 13.53
CA GLY A 63 -3.76 14.64 12.99
C GLY A 63 -3.04 13.88 11.87
N LEU A 64 -3.36 12.61 11.64
CA LEU A 64 -2.73 11.84 10.55
C LEU A 64 -3.42 12.12 9.22
N GLU A 65 -2.69 12.74 8.28
CA GLU A 65 -3.25 13.16 6.99
C GLU A 65 -3.01 12.16 5.85
N SER A 66 -1.94 11.36 5.90
CA SER A 66 -1.61 10.37 4.88
C SER A 66 -0.72 9.26 5.44
N LEU A 67 -0.82 8.03 4.91
CA LEU A 67 0.13 6.96 5.23
C LEU A 67 1.40 7.02 4.40
N ARG A 68 1.47 7.92 3.41
CA ARG A 68 2.59 8.03 2.46
C ARG A 68 3.93 8.22 3.15
N GLN A 69 3.95 9.03 4.20
CA GLN A 69 5.15 9.29 4.99
C GLN A 69 5.44 8.17 5.98
N LEU A 70 4.40 7.58 6.60
CA LEU A 70 4.54 6.53 7.60
C LEU A 70 5.02 5.20 7.01
N PHE A 71 4.39 4.73 5.93
CA PHE A 71 4.59 3.38 5.37
C PHE A 71 4.88 3.43 3.86
N PRO A 72 5.93 4.15 3.42
CA PRO A 72 6.20 4.38 2.00
C PRO A 72 6.47 3.08 1.22
N ASN A 73 6.98 2.05 1.90
CA ASN A 73 7.42 0.79 1.29
C ASN A 73 6.55 -0.42 1.69
N LEU A 74 5.42 -0.21 2.38
CA LEU A 74 4.50 -1.31 2.70
C LEU A 74 3.96 -1.90 1.40
N THR A 75 4.43 -3.11 1.08
CA THR A 75 4.22 -3.74 -0.23
C THR A 75 3.11 -4.78 -0.17
N VAL A 76 3.01 -5.53 0.93
CA VAL A 76 2.06 -6.65 1.05
C VAL A 76 1.38 -6.74 2.40
N ILE A 77 0.08 -7.02 2.35
CA ILE A 77 -0.71 -7.48 3.48
C ILE A 77 -1.21 -8.89 3.15
N ARG A 78 -0.73 -9.91 3.87
CA ARG A 78 -1.04 -11.31 3.48
C ARG A 78 -2.46 -11.76 3.87
N GLY A 79 -3.03 -11.24 4.96
CA GLY A 79 -4.37 -11.64 5.38
C GLY A 79 -4.46 -13.07 5.91
N ASN A 80 -3.40 -13.58 6.55
CA ASN A 80 -3.40 -14.90 7.21
C ASN A 80 -4.55 -14.96 8.24
N ASN A 81 -4.64 -13.94 9.09
CA ASN A 81 -5.81 -13.64 9.91
C ASN A 81 -6.46 -12.32 9.44
N LEU A 82 -7.76 -12.17 9.68
CA LEU A 82 -8.56 -11.04 9.22
C LEU A 82 -9.30 -10.36 10.38
N PHE A 83 -9.59 -9.08 10.23
CA PHE A 83 -10.51 -8.36 11.11
C PHE A 83 -11.90 -8.33 10.47
N PHE A 84 -12.80 -9.22 10.90
CA PHE A 84 -14.15 -9.38 10.31
C PHE A 84 -14.12 -9.52 8.77
N ASN A 85 -13.25 -10.40 8.25
CA ASN A 85 -12.99 -10.62 6.82
C ASN A 85 -12.18 -9.53 6.08
N TYR A 86 -11.75 -8.48 6.77
CA TYR A 86 -10.95 -7.41 6.18
C TYR A 86 -9.46 -7.53 6.53
N ALA A 87 -8.61 -7.30 5.53
CA ALA A 87 -7.16 -7.25 5.67
C ALA A 87 -6.63 -5.81 5.80
N LEU A 88 -7.36 -4.83 5.28
CA LEU A 88 -7.10 -3.41 5.46
C LEU A 88 -8.37 -2.72 5.97
N VAL A 89 -8.25 -2.03 7.11
CA VAL A 89 -9.36 -1.31 7.73
C VAL A 89 -8.92 0.12 8.03
N ILE A 90 -9.62 1.09 7.44
CA ILE A 90 -9.43 2.53 7.66
C ILE A 90 -10.78 3.10 8.07
N PHE A 91 -10.96 3.35 9.36
CA PHE A 91 -12.26 3.67 9.93
C PHE A 91 -12.20 4.91 10.83
N GLU A 92 -13.11 5.86 10.61
CA GLU A 92 -13.22 7.09 11.41
C GLU A 92 -11.90 7.87 11.54
N MET A 93 -11.15 7.96 10.43
CA MET A 93 -9.93 8.75 10.30
C MET A 93 -10.28 10.15 9.83
N LEU A 94 -10.63 11.03 10.79
CA LEU A 94 -11.29 12.31 10.50
C LEU A 94 -10.49 13.27 9.61
N GLN A 95 -9.16 13.24 9.69
CA GLN A 95 -8.28 14.19 8.98
C GLN A 95 -7.43 13.51 7.89
N LEU A 96 -7.68 12.22 7.61
CA LEU A 96 -6.96 11.48 6.58
C LEU A 96 -7.45 11.93 5.20
N LYS A 97 -6.53 12.46 4.38
CA LYS A 97 -6.80 13.05 3.07
C LYS A 97 -6.63 12.05 1.93
N ASP A 98 -5.73 11.09 2.10
CA ASP A 98 -5.46 10.02 1.16
C ASP A 98 -4.98 8.76 1.89
N VAL A 99 -5.17 7.59 1.27
CA VAL A 99 -4.65 6.33 1.84
C VAL A 99 -3.12 6.31 1.75
N GLY A 100 -2.53 6.80 0.65
CA GLY A 100 -1.09 7.02 0.55
C GLY A 100 -0.22 5.77 0.72
N LEU A 101 -0.55 4.64 0.09
CA LEU A 101 0.27 3.43 0.15
C LEU A 101 0.88 3.10 -1.23
N PRO A 102 1.83 3.90 -1.72
CA PRO A 102 2.30 3.86 -3.12
C PRO A 102 2.96 2.53 -3.53
N SER A 103 3.52 1.82 -2.56
CA SER A 103 4.19 0.55 -2.78
C SER A 103 3.28 -0.66 -2.58
N LEU A 104 2.03 -0.49 -2.17
CA LEU A 104 1.12 -1.60 -1.91
C LEU A 104 0.74 -2.29 -3.23
N MET A 105 1.26 -3.51 -3.41
CA MET A 105 1.08 -4.30 -4.64
C MET A 105 0.10 -5.46 -4.46
N ASN A 106 -0.05 -5.98 -3.25
CA ASN A 106 -0.87 -7.17 -3.02
C ASN A 106 -1.53 -7.17 -1.64
N ILE A 107 -2.83 -7.49 -1.65
CA ILE A 107 -3.52 -8.02 -0.47
C ILE A 107 -3.94 -9.44 -0.84
N THR A 108 -3.29 -10.43 -0.22
CA THR A 108 -3.39 -11.83 -0.68
C THR A 108 -4.73 -12.46 -0.30
N ARG A 109 -5.25 -12.11 0.88
CA ARG A 109 -6.53 -12.61 1.38
C ARG A 109 -7.25 -11.53 2.17
N GLY A 110 -8.57 -11.50 2.04
CA GLY A 110 -9.44 -10.57 2.76
C GLY A 110 -9.71 -9.28 2.01
N ALA A 111 -10.80 -8.62 2.36
CA ALA A 111 -11.28 -7.43 1.69
C ALA A 111 -10.71 -6.14 2.31
N VAL A 112 -11.03 -5.01 1.68
CA VAL A 112 -10.71 -3.66 2.16
C VAL A 112 -11.97 -3.01 2.74
N ARG A 113 -11.87 -2.45 3.94
CA ARG A 113 -12.91 -1.62 4.55
C ARG A 113 -12.40 -0.20 4.78
N ILE A 114 -12.99 0.76 4.07
CA ILE A 114 -12.68 2.19 4.22
C ILE A 114 -14.00 2.93 4.45
N GLU A 115 -14.22 3.38 5.67
CA GLU A 115 -15.52 3.88 6.08
C GLU A 115 -15.43 5.07 7.03
N LYS A 116 -16.32 6.06 6.86
CA LYS A 116 -16.46 7.25 7.74
C LYS A 116 -15.19 8.10 7.83
N ASN A 117 -14.51 8.30 6.70
CA ASN A 117 -13.35 9.18 6.61
C ASN A 117 -13.75 10.45 5.81
N PRO A 118 -14.24 11.51 6.50
CA PRO A 118 -14.90 12.66 5.86
C PRO A 118 -13.99 13.51 4.96
N ASP A 119 -12.67 13.49 5.20
CA ASP A 119 -11.69 14.24 4.42
C ASP A 119 -10.98 13.41 3.34
N LEU A 120 -11.30 12.11 3.24
CA LEU A 120 -10.55 11.14 2.42
C LEU A 120 -10.93 11.20 0.94
N CYS A 121 -9.97 11.59 0.11
CA CYS A 121 -10.02 11.64 -1.35
C CYS A 121 -9.12 10.56 -1.99
N TYR A 122 -8.91 10.61 -3.31
CA TYR A 122 -8.15 9.62 -4.11
C TYR A 122 -8.72 8.20 -4.09
N LEU A 123 -9.95 7.97 -3.62
CA LEU A 123 -10.54 6.63 -3.63
C LEU A 123 -10.97 6.20 -5.04
N SER A 124 -11.38 7.16 -5.88
CA SER A 124 -11.83 6.90 -7.26
C SER A 124 -10.67 6.67 -8.25
N THR A 125 -9.46 7.12 -7.88
CA THR A 125 -8.22 6.94 -8.66
C THR A 125 -7.55 5.60 -8.40
N LEU A 126 -8.03 4.82 -7.43
CA LEU A 126 -7.45 3.52 -7.06
C LEU A 126 -8.17 2.34 -7.73
N ASP A 127 -7.42 1.57 -8.50
CA ASP A 127 -7.87 0.31 -9.06
C ASP A 127 -7.56 -0.85 -8.10
N TRP A 128 -8.48 -1.14 -7.18
CA TRP A 128 -8.35 -2.25 -6.23
C TRP A 128 -8.26 -3.61 -6.92
N SER A 129 -8.77 -3.75 -8.15
CA SER A 129 -8.64 -5.00 -8.91
C SER A 129 -7.20 -5.32 -9.25
N LYS A 130 -6.28 -4.35 -9.16
CA LYS A 130 -4.83 -4.53 -9.33
C LYS A 130 -4.14 -5.05 -8.07
N ILE A 131 -4.75 -4.88 -6.90
CA ILE A 131 -4.16 -5.20 -5.58
C ILE A 131 -4.80 -6.46 -4.96
N LEU A 132 -6.10 -6.66 -5.18
CA LEU A 132 -6.88 -7.79 -4.66
C LEU A 132 -7.36 -8.69 -5.81
N ASP A 133 -7.51 -9.97 -5.52
CA ASP A 133 -8.11 -10.94 -6.45
C ASP A 133 -9.64 -10.84 -6.49
N ASN A 134 -10.29 -10.58 -5.34
CA ASN A 134 -11.73 -10.32 -5.24
C ASN A 134 -11.98 -8.91 -4.68
N VAL A 135 -12.71 -8.08 -5.42
CA VAL A 135 -13.09 -6.72 -5.01
C VAL A 135 -14.55 -6.60 -4.57
N GLU A 136 -15.37 -7.62 -4.78
CA GLU A 136 -16.81 -7.59 -4.50
C GLU A 136 -17.11 -7.43 -3.00
N ASP A 137 -16.24 -7.97 -2.15
CA ASP A 137 -16.36 -7.92 -0.69
C ASP A 137 -15.83 -6.59 -0.09
N ASN A 138 -15.29 -5.69 -0.91
CA ASN A 138 -14.80 -4.40 -0.43
C ASN A 138 -15.95 -3.53 0.07
N TYR A 139 -15.74 -2.89 1.22
CA TYR A 139 -16.71 -1.99 1.84
C TYR A 139 -16.15 -0.57 1.94
N ILE A 140 -16.42 0.24 0.92
CA ILE A 140 -15.90 1.61 0.79
C ILE A 140 -17.08 2.59 0.71
N VAL A 141 -17.49 3.15 1.84
CA VAL A 141 -18.70 3.99 1.95
C VAL A 141 -18.53 5.11 2.96
N ALA A 142 -19.40 6.13 2.89
CA ALA A 142 -19.41 7.25 3.84
C ALA A 142 -18.06 7.97 4.01
N ASN A 143 -17.28 8.05 2.93
CA ASN A 143 -16.08 8.88 2.85
C ASN A 143 -16.42 10.22 2.15
N LYS A 144 -15.43 11.07 1.91
CA LYS A 144 -15.65 12.32 1.16
C LYS A 144 -16.27 12.04 -0.21
N ASN A 145 -17.19 12.90 -0.63
CA ASN A 145 -17.84 12.78 -1.92
C ASN A 145 -16.81 12.98 -3.05
N GLU A 146 -16.75 12.05 -4.01
CA GLU A 146 -15.80 12.10 -5.13
C GLU A 146 -15.87 13.43 -5.90
N ARG A 147 -17.05 14.06 -5.97
CA ARG A 147 -17.25 15.33 -6.70
C ARG A 147 -16.67 16.54 -5.98
N GLU A 148 -16.43 16.42 -4.67
CA GLU A 148 -15.80 17.44 -3.84
C GLU A 148 -14.28 17.22 -3.75
N CYS A 149 -13.78 16.11 -4.31
CA CYS A 149 -12.36 15.84 -4.44
C CYS A 149 -11.84 16.42 -5.76
N GLY A 150 -10.77 17.20 -5.68
CA GLY A 150 -10.00 17.66 -6.84
C GLY A 150 -8.86 16.69 -7.13
N ASP A 151 -9.16 15.41 -7.31
CA ASP A 151 -8.15 14.36 -7.50
C ASP A 151 -7.41 14.58 -8.82
N VAL A 152 -6.11 14.89 -8.74
CA VAL A 152 -5.22 15.08 -9.90
C VAL A 152 -4.00 14.19 -9.72
N CYS A 153 -3.76 13.29 -10.67
CA CYS A 153 -2.58 12.43 -10.66
C CYS A 153 -1.35 13.14 -11.26
N PRO A 154 -0.11 12.72 -10.92
CA PRO A 154 1.13 13.32 -11.41
C PRO A 154 1.21 13.52 -12.94
N GLY A 155 0.61 12.59 -13.69
CA GLY A 155 0.67 12.54 -15.15
C GLY A 155 -0.15 13.61 -15.88
N ALA A 156 -0.99 14.37 -15.17
CA ALA A 156 -1.73 15.49 -15.77
C ALA A 156 -0.80 16.67 -16.18
N VAL A 157 0.43 16.73 -15.66
CA VAL A 157 1.34 17.87 -15.85
C VAL A 157 2.75 17.48 -16.35
N ARG A 158 3.20 16.22 -16.19
CA ARG A 158 4.54 15.76 -16.61
C ARG A 158 4.55 14.29 -17.08
N GLU A 159 5.39 13.98 -18.07
CA GLU A 159 5.72 12.59 -18.44
C GLU A 159 6.74 11.98 -17.45
N PRO A 160 6.68 10.66 -17.17
CA PRO A 160 5.71 9.70 -17.71
C PRO A 160 4.36 9.76 -16.99
N SER A 161 3.28 9.59 -17.77
CA SER A 161 1.90 9.53 -17.27
C SER A 161 1.69 8.31 -16.36
N CYS A 162 0.77 8.43 -15.39
CA CYS A 162 0.47 7.31 -14.51
C CYS A 162 -0.22 6.18 -15.29
N PRO A 163 -0.13 4.92 -14.82
CA PRO A 163 -0.89 3.82 -15.43
C PRO A 163 -2.38 4.17 -15.51
N GLN A 164 -3.01 3.84 -16.63
CA GLN A 164 -4.43 4.07 -16.85
C GLN A 164 -5.18 2.74 -16.92
N THR A 165 -6.34 2.67 -16.30
CA THR A 165 -7.22 1.48 -16.36
C THR A 165 -8.68 1.91 -16.50
N MET A 166 -9.60 0.97 -16.67
CA MET A 166 -11.04 1.24 -16.69
C MET A 166 -11.67 0.76 -15.38
N ILE A 167 -12.31 1.68 -14.64
CA ILE A 167 -13.06 1.38 -13.41
C ILE A 167 -14.49 1.87 -13.63
N ASN A 168 -15.49 0.98 -13.51
CA ASN A 168 -16.91 1.32 -13.67
C ASN A 168 -17.22 2.11 -14.96
N GLY A 169 -16.58 1.74 -16.07
CA GLY A 169 -16.73 2.40 -17.38
C GLY A 169 -15.99 3.75 -17.51
N ARG A 170 -15.25 4.21 -16.49
CA ARG A 170 -14.43 5.42 -16.54
C ARG A 170 -12.95 5.06 -16.74
N PHE A 171 -12.41 5.47 -17.87
CA PHE A 171 -10.97 5.39 -18.14
C PHE A 171 -10.26 6.59 -17.53
N GLY A 172 -9.16 6.35 -16.81
CA GLY A 172 -8.43 7.42 -16.14
C GLY A 172 -7.12 6.94 -15.54
N GLU A 173 -6.29 7.90 -15.16
CA GLU A 173 -5.03 7.67 -14.46
C GLU A 173 -5.25 7.10 -13.07
N ARG A 174 -4.27 6.31 -12.62
CA ARG A 174 -4.30 5.63 -11.33
C ARG A 174 -3.19 6.16 -10.44
N CYS A 175 -3.58 6.71 -9.29
CA CYS A 175 -2.66 7.31 -8.32
C CYS A 175 -3.17 7.16 -6.89
N TRP A 176 -2.24 7.10 -5.96
CA TRP A 176 -2.49 7.08 -4.52
C TRP A 176 -2.59 8.48 -3.94
N THR A 177 -1.87 9.43 -4.53
CA THR A 177 -1.76 10.84 -4.14
C THR A 177 -1.52 11.68 -5.40
N GLN A 178 -1.42 13.00 -5.26
CA GLN A 178 -1.00 13.89 -6.35
C GLN A 178 0.44 13.66 -6.83
N ASP A 179 1.26 12.97 -6.05
CA ASP A 179 2.71 12.80 -6.26
C ASP A 179 3.09 11.33 -6.56
N ASP A 180 2.20 10.37 -6.30
CA ASP A 180 2.49 8.94 -6.42
C ASP A 180 1.47 8.19 -7.27
N CYS A 181 1.91 7.68 -8.43
CA CYS A 181 1.11 6.79 -9.26
C CYS A 181 0.83 5.44 -8.58
N GLN A 182 -0.30 4.82 -8.90
CA GLN A 182 -0.59 3.45 -8.53
C GLN A 182 0.22 2.52 -9.43
N ARG A 183 1.17 1.81 -8.83
CA ARG A 183 1.94 0.80 -9.54
C ARG A 183 1.10 -0.48 -9.67
N SER A 184 1.20 -1.12 -10.81
CA SER A 184 0.59 -2.42 -11.06
C SER A 184 1.49 -3.25 -11.95
N ILE A 185 1.58 -4.55 -11.66
CA ILE A 185 2.26 -5.49 -12.56
C ILE A 185 1.39 -5.64 -13.81
N ARG A 186 1.97 -5.38 -14.99
CA ARG A 186 1.32 -5.69 -16.27
C ARG A 186 1.31 -7.20 -16.44
N LEU A 187 0.14 -7.80 -16.39
CA LEU A 187 -0.04 -9.23 -16.63
C LEU A 187 -0.65 -9.44 -18.02
N PRO A 188 -0.26 -10.50 -18.76
CA PRO A 188 -0.91 -10.87 -20.02
C PRO A 188 -2.42 -11.05 -19.84
N ASN A 189 -3.21 -10.69 -20.85
CA ASN A 189 -4.68 -10.66 -20.83
C ASN A 189 -5.38 -12.02 -20.58
N ASN A 190 -4.63 -13.11 -20.35
CA ASN A 190 -5.17 -14.46 -20.12
C ASN A 190 -4.51 -15.18 -18.92
N THR A 191 -3.98 -14.40 -17.98
CA THR A 191 -3.32 -14.91 -16.76
C THR A 191 -4.38 -15.42 -15.78
N THR A 192 -4.30 -16.69 -15.37
CA THR A 192 -5.19 -17.24 -14.34
C THR A 192 -4.96 -16.54 -13.00
N ALA A 193 -5.97 -16.49 -12.13
CA ALA A 193 -5.85 -15.90 -10.79
C ALA A 193 -4.66 -16.51 -10.01
N ALA A 194 -4.50 -17.83 -10.04
CA ALA A 194 -3.37 -18.51 -9.40
C ALA A 194 -2.00 -18.08 -9.95
N TYR A 195 -1.87 -17.91 -11.26
CA TYR A 195 -0.62 -17.47 -11.89
C TYR A 195 -0.33 -15.99 -11.62
N ARG A 196 -1.39 -15.18 -11.53
CA ARG A 196 -1.33 -13.78 -11.08
C ARG A 196 -0.82 -13.68 -9.65
N THR A 197 -1.42 -14.42 -8.70
CA THR A 197 -0.96 -14.44 -7.31
C THR A 197 0.49 -14.92 -7.22
N HIS A 198 0.88 -15.93 -8.01
CA HIS A 198 2.25 -16.41 -8.06
C HIS A 198 3.24 -15.35 -8.59
N ILE A 199 2.93 -14.66 -9.69
CA ILE A 199 3.79 -13.58 -10.23
C ILE A 199 3.90 -12.44 -9.23
N ILE A 200 2.79 -12.02 -8.62
CA ILE A 200 2.82 -10.94 -7.64
C ILE A 200 3.63 -11.37 -6.42
N HIS A 201 3.45 -12.59 -5.93
CA HIS A 201 4.23 -13.13 -4.81
C HIS A 201 5.72 -13.18 -5.14
N THR A 202 6.09 -13.65 -6.33
CA THR A 202 7.47 -13.70 -6.82
C THR A 202 8.06 -12.29 -6.99
N PHE A 203 7.34 -11.37 -7.61
CA PHE A 203 7.77 -9.99 -7.82
C PHE A 203 7.96 -9.26 -6.48
N VAL A 204 7.03 -9.43 -5.55
CA VAL A 204 7.11 -8.89 -4.20
C VAL A 204 8.30 -9.47 -3.46
N LEU A 205 8.52 -10.79 -3.52
CA LEU A 205 9.69 -11.42 -2.93
C LEU A 205 10.96 -10.80 -3.51
N CYS A 206 11.04 -10.63 -4.83
CA CYS A 206 12.19 -10.00 -5.45
C CYS A 206 12.35 -8.54 -5.01
N HIS A 207 11.27 -7.76 -4.92
CA HIS A 207 11.29 -6.38 -4.46
C HIS A 207 11.73 -6.24 -2.99
N ILE A 208 11.27 -7.15 -2.11
CA ILE A 208 11.64 -7.17 -0.68
C ILE A 208 13.11 -7.55 -0.49
N HIS A 209 13.63 -8.44 -1.35
CA HIS A 209 14.99 -8.96 -1.27
C HIS A 209 16.01 -8.15 -2.10
N PHE A 210 15.56 -7.23 -2.96
CA PHE A 210 16.42 -6.29 -3.67
C PHE A 210 17.02 -5.27 -2.69
N ARG A 211 18.36 -5.19 -2.64
CA ARG A 211 19.06 -4.07 -2.01
C ARG A 211 19.54 -3.12 -3.10
N VAL A 212 19.17 -1.85 -2.99
CA VAL A 212 19.79 -0.80 -3.78
C VAL A 212 20.91 -0.22 -2.93
N ASP A 213 22.16 -0.41 -3.36
CA ASP A 213 23.32 0.14 -2.68
C ASP A 213 23.37 1.66 -2.85
N PRO A 214 24.13 2.39 -2.01
CA PRO A 214 24.24 3.86 -2.08
C PRO A 214 24.73 4.40 -3.43
N ALA A 215 25.36 3.56 -4.25
CA ALA A 215 25.82 3.88 -5.60
C ALA A 215 24.72 3.71 -6.68
N GLY A 216 23.48 3.35 -6.30
CA GLY A 216 22.37 3.09 -7.23
C GLY A 216 22.44 1.72 -7.89
N ALA A 217 23.41 0.88 -7.54
CA ALA A 217 23.50 -0.49 -8.01
C ALA A 217 22.48 -1.35 -7.26
N ALA A 218 21.65 -2.04 -8.02
CA ALA A 218 20.65 -2.94 -7.46
C ALA A 218 21.24 -4.35 -7.41
N ALA A 219 21.35 -4.93 -6.21
CA ALA A 219 21.98 -6.21 -5.97
C ALA A 219 21.10 -7.11 -5.10
N MET A 220 21.03 -8.38 -5.47
CA MET A 220 20.51 -9.46 -4.64
C MET A 220 21.67 -10.26 -4.06
N THR A 221 21.53 -10.76 -2.83
CA THR A 221 22.52 -11.71 -2.29
C THR A 221 22.44 -13.03 -3.10
N PRO A 222 23.56 -13.70 -3.41
CA PRO A 222 23.59 -14.91 -4.26
C PRO A 222 22.68 -16.05 -3.78
N GLU A 223 22.39 -16.12 -2.47
CA GLU A 223 21.49 -17.09 -1.86
C GLU A 223 20.00 -16.86 -2.19
N GLN A 224 19.64 -15.68 -2.74
CA GLN A 224 18.28 -15.25 -3.07
C GLN A 224 18.06 -15.09 -4.59
N GLU A 225 19.12 -15.21 -5.41
CA GLU A 225 19.02 -15.32 -6.86
C GLU A 225 18.62 -16.74 -7.27
N GLY A 226 17.35 -17.07 -7.07
CA GLY A 226 16.73 -18.16 -7.81
C GLY A 226 16.40 -17.73 -9.25
N PRO A 227 16.09 -18.66 -10.18
CA PRO A 227 15.63 -18.35 -11.54
C PRO A 227 14.39 -17.44 -11.60
N LEU A 228 13.72 -17.25 -10.46
CA LEU A 228 12.52 -16.42 -10.26
C LEU A 228 12.81 -14.91 -10.23
N CYS A 229 14.00 -14.45 -9.80
CA CYS A 229 14.33 -13.02 -9.75
C CYS A 229 15.14 -12.51 -10.96
N SER A 230 15.57 -13.41 -11.85
CA SER A 230 16.22 -13.05 -13.12
C SER A 230 15.28 -12.28 -14.06
N GLY A 231 13.98 -12.64 -14.09
CA GLY A 231 12.97 -11.91 -14.86
C GLY A 231 12.63 -10.52 -14.29
N PHE A 232 12.88 -10.29 -12.99
CA PHE A 232 12.71 -8.99 -12.35
C PHE A 232 13.80 -7.99 -12.78
N LEU A 233 15.04 -8.44 -12.98
CA LEU A 233 16.14 -7.60 -13.50
C LEU A 233 15.84 -7.08 -14.92
N ALA A 234 15.24 -7.90 -15.79
CA ALA A 234 14.82 -7.47 -17.12
C ALA A 234 13.72 -6.39 -17.05
N TRP A 235 12.79 -6.50 -16.10
CA TRP A 235 11.72 -5.51 -15.88
C TRP A 235 12.24 -4.18 -15.30
N VAL A 236 13.21 -4.20 -14.39
CA VAL A 236 13.84 -2.99 -13.82
C VAL A 236 14.81 -2.32 -14.81
N GLY A 237 15.46 -3.10 -15.68
CA GLY A 237 16.42 -2.60 -16.68
C GLY A 237 15.80 -1.96 -17.93
N GLY A 238 14.48 -1.94 -18.06
CA GLY A 238 13.81 -1.36 -19.23
C GLY A 238 14.07 -2.11 -20.55
N SER A 239 14.55 -3.36 -20.49
CA SER A 239 14.70 -4.23 -21.65
C SER A 239 13.61 -5.30 -21.64
N GLU A 240 12.60 -5.09 -22.48
CA GLU A 240 11.62 -6.13 -22.86
C GLU A 240 12.34 -7.34 -23.49
N PRO A 241 11.83 -8.57 -23.32
CA PRO A 241 11.99 -9.61 -24.33
C PRO A 241 11.10 -9.37 -25.55
#